data_AF-A0A4P7VJR3-F1
#
_entry.id   AF-A0A4P7VJR3-F1
#
_cell.length_a   1.000
_cell.length_b   1.000
_cell.length_c   1.000
_cell.angle_alpha   90.00
_cell.angle_beta   90.00
_cell.angle_gamma   90.00
#
_symmetry.space_group_name_H-M   'P 1'
#
loop_
_entity.id
_entity.type
_entity.pdbx_description
1 polymer ?
#
loop_
_entity_poly.entity_id
_entity_poly.type
_entity_poly.pdbx_seq_one_letter_code
_entity_poly.pdbx_strand_id
1 'polypeptide(L)'
;MDIKKIIQERGWTISQVAEQMTNKKGEKGISQSALSQLINGNPTIDKLQEIASIIGVSLSVLVGGGNFVICPYCGNKINVELKKPE
;
A
#
# COMPACT_ATOMS: atom_id res chain seq x y z
N MET A 1 7.54 8.19 3.88
CA MET A 1 6.58 7.17 3.40
C MET A 1 6.26 7.51 1.96
N ASP A 2 6.91 6.86 0.99
CA ASP A 2 6.74 7.17 -0.44
C ASP A 2 5.88 6.09 -1.10
N ILE A 3 4.56 6.19 -0.98
CA ILE A 3 3.61 5.26 -1.62
C ILE A 3 3.84 5.23 -3.13
N LYS A 4 4.20 6.38 -3.72
CA LYS A 4 4.58 6.50 -5.14
C LYS A 4 5.75 5.59 -5.51
N LYS A 5 6.80 5.51 -4.68
CA LYS A 5 7.95 4.62 -4.93
C LYS A 5 7.53 3.17 -4.83
N ILE A 6 6.75 2.80 -3.81
CA ILE A 6 6.26 1.42 -3.62
C ILE A 6 5.43 0.97 -4.83
N ILE A 7 4.54 1.83 -5.34
CA ILE A 7 3.76 1.54 -6.56
C ILE A 7 4.70 1.23 -7.74
N GLN A 8 5.72 2.07 -7.96
CA GLN A 8 6.68 1.91 -9.05
C GLN A 8 7.58 0.68 -8.88
N GLU A 9 8.06 0.39 -7.68
CA GLU A 9 8.85 -0.80 -7.34
C GLU A 9 8.08 -2.10 -7.58
N ARG A 10 6.75 -2.07 -7.46
CA ARG A 10 5.86 -3.21 -7.74
C ARG A 10 5.47 -3.32 -9.21
N GLY A 11 6.06 -2.51 -10.10
CA GLY A 11 5.82 -2.56 -11.54
C GLY A 11 4.53 -1.87 -11.98
N TRP A 12 3.92 -1.06 -11.12
CA TRP A 12 2.72 -0.30 -11.44
C TRP A 12 3.06 1.15 -11.77
N THR A 13 2.31 1.73 -12.70
CA THR A 13 2.28 3.19 -12.89
C THR A 13 1.17 3.81 -12.03
N ILE A 14 1.30 5.08 -11.67
CA ILE A 14 0.24 5.80 -10.95
C ILE A 14 -1.06 5.80 -11.77
N SER A 15 -0.99 5.96 -13.09
CA SER A 15 -2.18 5.95 -13.94
C SER A 15 -2.89 4.59 -13.91
N GLN A 16 -2.16 3.47 -13.97
CA GLN A 16 -2.75 2.14 -13.87
C GLN A 16 -3.42 1.90 -12.52
N VAL A 17 -2.80 2.35 -11.41
CA VAL A 17 -3.45 2.24 -10.10
C VAL A 17 -4.70 3.11 -10.04
N ALA A 18 -4.66 4.33 -10.59
CA ALA A 18 -5.81 5.23 -10.62
C ALA A 18 -6.99 4.63 -11.42
N GLU A 19 -6.72 3.95 -12.53
CA GLU A 19 -7.73 3.23 -13.32
C GLU A 19 -8.37 2.05 -12.56
N GLN A 20 -7.64 1.43 -11.64
CA GLN A 20 -8.14 0.30 -10.85
C GLN A 20 -8.88 0.73 -9.58
N MET A 21 -8.66 1.96 -9.09
CA MET A 21 -9.29 2.47 -7.87
C MET A 21 -10.76 2.83 -8.06
N THR A 22 -11.50 2.86 -6.96
CA THR A 22 -12.92 3.16 -6.92
C THR A 22 -13.15 4.63 -6.54
N ASN A 23 -13.95 5.31 -7.35
CA ASN A 23 -14.33 6.70 -7.13
C ASN A 23 -15.43 6.83 -6.05
N LYS A 24 -15.83 8.06 -5.73
CA LYS A 24 -16.85 8.34 -4.69
C LYS A 24 -18.25 7.81 -5.03
N LYS A 25 -18.52 7.49 -6.30
CA LYS A 25 -19.78 6.94 -6.80
C LYS A 25 -19.78 5.41 -6.84
N GLY A 26 -18.69 4.76 -6.42
CA GLY A 26 -18.54 3.30 -6.50
C GLY A 26 -18.13 2.80 -7.89
N GLU A 27 -17.78 3.69 -8.81
CA GLU A 27 -17.35 3.33 -10.16
C GLU A 27 -15.83 3.17 -10.20
N LYS A 28 -15.37 2.29 -11.09
CA LYS A 28 -13.95 2.03 -11.30
C LYS A 28 -13.31 3.18 -12.10
N GLY A 29 -12.16 3.64 -11.64
CA GLY A 29 -11.36 4.72 -12.21
C GLY A 29 -11.46 6.03 -11.43
N ILE A 30 -10.30 6.58 -11.08
CA ILE A 30 -10.11 7.98 -10.69
C ILE A 30 -9.06 8.62 -11.60
N SER A 31 -8.97 9.96 -11.61
CA SER A 31 -7.89 10.63 -12.35
C SER A 31 -6.53 10.39 -11.68
N GLN A 32 -5.47 10.33 -12.47
CA GLN A 32 -4.09 10.28 -11.97
C GLN A 32 -3.78 11.45 -11.02
N SER A 33 -4.33 12.64 -11.32
CA SER A 33 -4.19 13.83 -10.47
C SER A 33 -4.86 13.63 -9.10
N ALA A 34 -6.06 13.04 -9.06
CA ALA A 34 -6.76 12.74 -7.81
C ALA A 34 -6.00 11.72 -6.97
N LEU A 35 -5.45 10.66 -7.59
CA LEU A 35 -4.58 9.71 -6.90
C LEU A 35 -3.32 10.38 -6.36
N SER A 36 -2.69 11.24 -7.16
CA SER A 36 -1.47 11.96 -6.73
C SER A 36 -1.75 12.88 -5.54
N GLN A 37 -2.89 13.58 -5.53
CA GLN A 37 -3.33 14.39 -4.38
C GLN A 37 -3.62 13.52 -3.15
N LEU A 38 -4.24 12.36 -3.34
CA LEU A 38 -4.52 11.41 -2.26
C LEU A 38 -3.23 10.87 -1.64
N ILE A 39 -2.24 10.50 -2.46
CA ILE A 39 -0.94 9.97 -2.00
C ILE A 39 -0.11 11.05 -1.29
N ASN A 40 -0.09 12.28 -1.83
CA ASN A 40 0.69 13.39 -1.26
C ASN A 40 0.00 14.07 -0.07
N GLY A 41 -1.29 13.81 0.12
CA GLY A 41 -2.06 14.31 1.26
C GLY A 41 -2.01 13.36 2.46
N ASN A 42 -3.13 13.29 3.19
CA ASN A 42 -3.32 12.33 4.28
C ASN A 42 -4.39 11.29 3.86
N PRO A 43 -3.99 10.22 3.17
CA PRO A 43 -4.93 9.20 2.72
C PRO A 43 -5.55 8.45 3.89
N THR A 44 -6.81 8.05 3.76
CA THR A 44 -7.47 7.19 4.74
C THR A 44 -6.92 5.76 4.65
N ILE A 45 -7.03 5.01 5.76
CA ILE A 45 -6.64 3.59 5.81
C ILE A 45 -7.34 2.78 4.70
N ASP A 46 -8.62 3.05 4.47
CA ASP A 46 -9.41 2.39 3.43
C ASP A 46 -8.80 2.57 2.03
N LYS A 47 -8.36 3.79 1.71
CA LYS A 47 -7.71 4.09 0.43
C LYS A 47 -6.30 3.54 0.34
N LEU A 48 -5.57 3.48 1.44
CA LEU A 48 -4.29 2.77 1.49
C LEU A 48 -4.49 1.26 1.27
N GLN A 49 -5.51 0.67 1.88
CA GLN A 49 -5.83 -0.75 1.74
C GLN A 49 -6.26 -1.08 0.30
N GLU A 50 -7.00 -0.19 -0.34
CA GLU A 50 -7.37 -0.32 -1.76
C GLU A 50 -6.12 -0.30 -2.65
N ILE A 51 -5.22 0.67 -2.46
CA ILE A 51 -3.94 0.73 -3.20
C ILE A 51 -3.12 -0.54 -2.96
N ALA A 52 -3.01 -0.99 -1.70
CA ALA A 52 -2.27 -2.19 -1.33
C ALA A 52 -2.83 -3.43 -2.04
N SER A 53 -4.15 -3.56 -2.08
CA SER A 53 -4.85 -4.65 -2.77
C SER A 53 -4.61 -4.63 -4.27
N ILE A 54 -4.61 -3.45 -4.90
CA ILE A 54 -4.35 -3.30 -6.35
C ILE A 54 -2.91 -3.72 -6.68
N ILE A 55 -1.93 -3.26 -5.91
CA ILE A 55 -0.51 -3.55 -6.17
C ILE A 55 -0.03 -4.88 -5.58
N GLY A 56 -0.92 -5.63 -4.92
CA GLY A 56 -0.63 -6.96 -4.37
C GLY A 56 0.31 -6.96 -3.16
N VAL A 57 0.23 -5.96 -2.29
CA VAL A 57 1.03 -5.88 -1.05
C VAL A 57 0.15 -5.81 0.19
N SER A 58 0.72 -6.12 1.35
CA SER A 58 0.07 -5.84 2.63
C SER A 58 0.03 -4.33 2.90
N LEU A 59 -1.03 -3.83 3.53
CA LEU A 59 -1.13 -2.45 4.00
C LEU A 59 0.08 -2.06 4.86
N SER A 60 0.62 -3.00 5.66
CA SER A 60 1.83 -2.79 6.47
C SER A 60 3.01 -2.29 5.63
N VAL A 61 3.16 -2.75 4.38
CA VAL A 61 4.22 -2.29 3.47
C VAL A 61 4.04 -0.81 3.13
N LEU A 62 2.80 -0.36 2.93
CA LEU A 62 2.52 1.05 2.66
C LEU A 62 2.75 1.90 3.92
N VAL A 63 2.27 1.46 5.08
CA VAL A 63 2.35 2.22 6.34
C VAL A 63 3.68 2.09 7.08
N GLY A 64 4.68 1.41 6.50
CA GLY A 64 5.99 1.19 7.14
C GLY A 64 5.98 0.18 8.29
N GLY A 65 4.93 -0.64 8.40
CA GLY A 65 4.93 -1.83 9.23
C GLY A 65 5.93 -2.82 8.66
N GLY A 66 7.11 -2.89 9.30
CA GLY A 66 8.14 -3.84 8.92
C GLY A 66 7.66 -5.28 9.06
N ASN A 67 8.45 -6.22 8.52
CA ASN A 67 8.22 -7.65 8.65
C ASN A 67 8.53 -8.13 10.08
N PHE A 68 7.97 -7.47 11.09
CA PHE A 68 8.20 -7.83 12.48
C PHE A 68 6.89 -8.03 13.22
N VAL A 69 6.89 -9.07 14.06
CA VAL A 69 5.84 -9.32 15.04
C VAL A 69 6.29 -8.74 16.38
N ILE A 70 5.39 -8.08 17.10
CA ILE A 70 5.68 -7.59 18.44
C ILE A 70 5.37 -8.73 19.41
N CYS A 71 6.35 -9.13 20.22
CA CYS A 71 6.14 -10.14 21.26
C CYS A 71 5.13 -9.60 22.29
N PRO A 72 3.98 -10.28 22.53
CA PRO A 72 2.96 -9.80 23.48
C PRO A 72 3.40 -9.87 24.93
N TYR A 73 4.49 -10.60 25.23
CA TYR A 73 4.99 -10.78 26.59
C TYR A 73 6.07 -9.74 26.99
N CYS A 74 6.96 -9.37 26.07
CA CYS A 74 8.09 -8.47 26.36
C CYS A 74 8.18 -7.22 25.47
N GLY A 75 7.32 -7.09 24.45
CA GLY A 75 7.30 -5.92 23.56
C GLY A 75 8.43 -5.86 22.52
N ASN A 76 9.32 -6.86 22.48
CA ASN A 76 10.40 -6.90 21.49
C ASN A 76 9.88 -7.13 20.07
N LYS A 77 10.54 -6.52 19.09
CA LYS A 77 10.29 -6.73 17.65
C LYS A 77 11.00 -8.02 17.19
N ILE A 78 10.25 -8.91 16.56
CA ILE A 78 10.74 -10.17 16.00
C ILE A 78 10.70 -10.04 14.48
N ASN A 79 11.84 -9.84 13.81
CA ASN A 79 11.91 -9.79 12.35
C ASN A 79 11.70 -11.20 11.76
N VAL A 80 10.80 -11.31 10.78
CA VAL A 80 10.46 -12.54 10.07
C VAL A 80 10.92 -12.41 8.62
N GLU A 81 11.80 -13.32 8.20
CA GLU A 81 12.19 -13.47 6.81
C GLU A 81 11.63 -14.78 6.26
N LEU A 82 10.83 -14.70 5.20
CA LEU A 82 10.35 -15.87 4.47
C LEU A 82 11.38 -16.24 3.41
N LYS A 83 12.05 -17.38 3.57
CA LYS A 83 12.87 -17.97 2.50
C LYS A 83 12.01 -18.90 1.66
N LYS A 84 12.12 -18.78 0.34
CA LYS A 84 11.53 -19.73 -0.59
C LYS A 84 12.31 -21.06 -0.45
N PRO A 85 11.65 -22.21 -0.24
CA PRO A 85 12.35 -23.49 -0.30
C PRO A 85 12.86 -23.69 -1.74
N GLU A 86 14.15 -24.00 -1.86
CA GLU A 86 14.83 -24.36 -3.12
C GLU A 86 14.52 -25.79 -3.54
#